data_AF-A0A1U7DKL9-F1
#
_entry.id   AF-A0A1U7DKL9-F1
#
_cell.length_a   1.000
_cell.length_b   1.000
_cell.length_c   1.000
_cell.angle_alpha   90.00
_cell.angle_beta   90.00
_cell.angle_gamma   90.00
#
_symmetry.space_group_name_H-M   'P 1'
#
loop_
_entity.id
_entity.type
_entity.pdbx_description
1 polymer ?
#
loop_
_entity_poly.entity_id
_entity_poly.type
_entity_poly.pdbx_seq_one_letter_code
_entity_poly.pdbx_strand_id
1 'polypeptide(L)'
;MSDIVDKAVAALNERMQDGFDGSAKFEIEDEGEILVDGSGARRATPEDEAECTLTATAETFESILSGEMNPTAAFMSGKLSVDGDMGVAMRLGSAMG
;
A
#
# COMPACT_ATOMS: atom_id res chain seq x y z
N MET A 1 4.30 19.59 -1.01
CA MET A 1 4.50 18.31 -1.71
C MET A 1 4.88 17.33 -0.63
N SER A 2 4.03 16.36 -0.31
CA SER A 2 4.29 15.43 0.79
C SER A 2 5.48 14.54 0.48
N ASP A 3 6.56 14.70 1.25
CA ASP A 3 7.74 13.84 1.22
C ASP A 3 7.40 12.38 1.60
N ILE A 4 6.25 12.17 2.26
CA ILE A 4 5.80 10.85 2.72
C ILE A 4 5.49 9.93 1.53
N VAL A 5 4.79 10.42 0.51
CA VAL A 5 4.45 9.62 -0.68
C VAL A 5 5.71 9.19 -1.42
N ASP A 6 6.69 10.08 -1.59
CA ASP A 6 7.93 9.77 -2.30
C ASP A 6 8.79 8.76 -1.52
N LYS A 7 8.86 8.89 -0.18
CA LYS A 7 9.53 7.92 0.70
C LYS A 7 8.83 6.56 0.66
N ALA A 8 7.50 6.55 0.70
CA ALA A 8 6.70 5.35 0.62
C ALA A 8 6.93 4.60 -0.70
N VAL A 9 6.91 5.33 -1.83
CA VAL A 9 7.22 4.78 -3.16
C VAL A 9 8.61 4.15 -3.19
N ALA A 10 9.62 4.82 -2.64
CA ALA A 10 10.98 4.28 -2.57
C ALA A 10 11.03 2.99 -1.72
N ALA A 11 10.45 3.01 -0.52
CA ALA A 11 10.44 1.86 0.39
C ALA A 11 9.66 0.65 -0.18
N LEU A 12 8.54 0.90 -0.87
CA LEU A 12 7.75 -0.14 -1.53
C LEU A 12 8.54 -0.78 -2.68
N ASN A 13 9.23 0.02 -3.52
CA ASN A 13 10.08 -0.50 -4.59
C ASN A 13 11.28 -1.31 -4.04
N GLU A 14 11.84 -0.92 -2.89
CA GLU A 14 12.90 -1.69 -2.23
C GLU A 14 12.42 -3.04 -1.69
N ARG A 15 11.18 -3.11 -1.19
CA ARG A 15 10.58 -4.35 -0.68
C ARG A 15 10.03 -5.26 -1.78
N MET A 16 9.48 -4.69 -2.84
CA MET A 16 8.82 -5.42 -3.94
C MET A 16 9.68 -5.45 -5.20
N GLN A 17 10.93 -5.89 -5.07
CA GLN A 17 11.88 -5.97 -6.19
C GLN A 17 11.45 -6.97 -7.28
N ASP A 18 10.71 -8.02 -6.90
CA ASP A 18 10.21 -9.04 -7.82
C ASP A 18 8.85 -8.68 -8.45
N GLY A 19 8.32 -7.49 -8.14
CA GLY A 19 7.00 -7.04 -8.58
C GLY A 19 5.86 -7.81 -7.92
N PHE A 20 4.64 -7.34 -8.17
CA PHE A 20 3.42 -7.94 -7.64
C PHE A 20 2.52 -8.38 -8.79
N ASP A 21 2.07 -9.64 -8.78
CA ASP A 21 1.14 -10.16 -9.79
C ASP A 21 -0.30 -9.76 -9.45
N GLY A 22 -0.59 -8.49 -9.74
CA GLY A 22 -1.85 -7.79 -9.50
C GLY A 22 -1.67 -6.27 -9.49
N SER A 23 -2.72 -5.52 -9.18
CA SER A 23 -2.62 -4.06 -8.93
C SER A 23 -3.30 -3.67 -7.62
N ALA A 24 -2.58 -2.91 -6.80
CA ALA A 24 -3.06 -2.43 -5.51
C ALA A 24 -2.79 -0.93 -5.37
N LYS A 25 -3.79 -0.17 -4.96
CA LYS A 25 -3.66 1.25 -4.63
C LYS A 25 -3.58 1.42 -3.13
N PHE A 26 -2.61 2.18 -2.63
CA PHE A 26 -2.55 2.63 -1.24
C PHE A 26 -2.99 4.08 -1.18
N GLU A 27 -4.05 4.34 -0.44
CA GLU A 27 -4.51 5.68 -0.11
C GLU A 27 -4.02 6.01 1.29
N ILE A 28 -3.10 6.98 1.37
CA ILE A 28 -2.61 7.51 2.63
C ILE A 28 -3.45 8.75 2.93
N GLU A 29 -4.26 8.67 4.00
CA GLU A 29 -5.13 9.76 4.42
C GLU A 29 -4.31 11.05 4.58
N ASP A 30 -4.81 12.14 3.98
CA ASP A 30 -4.22 13.48 3.95
C ASP A 30 -2.84 13.63 3.26
N GLU A 31 -2.24 12.55 2.72
CA GLU A 31 -0.91 12.59 2.08
C GLU A 31 -0.96 12.31 0.57
N GLY A 32 -1.82 11.38 0.14
CA GLY A 32 -2.04 11.04 -1.26
C GLY A 32 -2.07 9.54 -1.54
N GLU A 33 -2.05 9.19 -2.83
CA GLU A 33 -2.26 7.82 -3.29
C GLU A 33 -1.00 7.25 -3.99
N ILE A 34 -0.79 5.94 -3.87
CA ILE A 34 0.32 5.18 -4.46
C ILE A 34 -0.26 3.96 -5.17
N LEU A 35 0.15 3.71 -6.41
CA LEU A 35 -0.19 2.50 -7.14
C LEU A 35 1.01 1.55 -7.10
N VAL A 36 0.73 0.30 -6.79
CA VAL A 36 1.67 -0.81 -6.85
C VAL A 36 1.14 -1.82 -7.85
N ASP A 37 1.96 -2.13 -8.84
CA ASP A 37 1.67 -3.14 -9.85
C ASP A 37 2.93 -3.97 -10.16
N GLY A 38 2.85 -4.85 -11.17
CA GLY A 38 3.99 -5.67 -11.62
C GLY A 38 5.21 -4.88 -12.10
N SER A 39 5.08 -3.58 -12.34
CA SER A 39 6.16 -2.67 -12.73
C SER A 39 6.83 -1.98 -11.53
N GLY A 40 6.29 -2.15 -10.32
CA GLY A 40 6.76 -1.54 -9.08
C GLY A 40 5.76 -0.56 -8.47
N ALA A 41 6.23 0.28 -7.55
CA ALA A 41 5.43 1.29 -6.88
C ALA A 41 5.63 2.68 -7.52
N ARG A 42 4.56 3.44 -7.66
CA ARG A 42 4.57 4.83 -8.16
C ARG A 42 3.45 5.64 -7.51
N ARG A 43 3.53 6.97 -7.58
CA ARG A 43 2.41 7.82 -7.19
C ARG A 43 1.19 7.50 -8.06
N ALA A 44 0.05 7.24 -7.42
CA ALA A 44 -1.22 7.09 -8.10
C ALA A 44 -1.84 8.45 -8.37
N THR A 45 -2.69 8.47 -9.39
CA THR A 45 -3.61 9.54 -9.70
C THR A 45 -5.04 9.06 -9.46
N PRO A 46 -6.02 9.96 -9.30
CA PRO A 46 -7.42 9.57 -9.14
C PRO A 46 -7.99 8.77 -10.33
N GLU A 47 -7.31 8.81 -11.48
CA GLU A 47 -7.67 8.07 -12.69
C GLU A 47 -7.08 6.65 -12.72
N ASP A 48 -6.13 6.35 -11.82
CA ASP A 48 -5.53 5.04 -11.70
C ASP A 48 -6.47 4.09 -10.95
N GLU A 49 -6.95 3.06 -11.65
CA GLU A 49 -7.72 1.96 -11.08
C GLU A 49 -6.79 0.82 -10.65
N ALA A 50 -7.15 0.16 -9.55
CA ALA A 50 -6.47 -1.01 -9.02
C ALA A 50 -7.48 -2.09 -8.64
N GLU A 51 -7.04 -3.35 -8.60
CA GLU A 51 -7.90 -4.46 -8.18
C GLU A 51 -8.30 -4.34 -6.70
N CYS A 52 -7.45 -3.75 -5.87
CA CYS A 52 -7.80 -3.36 -4.51
C CYS A 52 -7.24 -1.98 -4.13
N THR A 53 -7.92 -1.32 -3.19
CA THR A 53 -7.49 -0.06 -2.57
C THR A 53 -7.35 -0.28 -1.07
N LEU A 54 -6.20 0.08 -0.51
CA LEU A 54 -5.90 0.02 0.90
C LEU A 54 -5.81 1.43 1.46
N THR A 55 -6.69 1.78 2.39
CA THR A 55 -6.74 3.13 2.98
C THR A 55 -6.25 3.09 4.42
N ALA A 56 -5.28 3.94 4.76
CA ALA A 56 -4.75 4.07 6.12
C ALA A 56 -4.15 5.45 6.37
N THR A 57 -3.94 5.78 7.64
CA THR A 57 -3.17 6.97 8.02
C THR A 57 -1.69 6.81 7.68
N ALA A 58 -0.98 7.94 7.50
CA ALA A 58 0.48 7.95 7.31
C ALA A 58 1.23 7.16 8.39
N GLU A 59 0.85 7.34 9.67
CA GLU A 59 1.47 6.63 10.80
C GLU A 59 1.26 5.11 10.71
N THR A 60 0.05 4.67 10.38
CA THR A 60 -0.26 3.23 10.23
C THR A 60 0.52 2.64 9.07
N PHE A 61 0.56 3.34 7.94
CA PHE A 61 1.26 2.91 6.75
C PHE A 61 2.78 2.84 6.98
N GLU A 62 3.39 3.83 7.64
CA GLU A 62 4.80 3.80 8.04
C GLU A 62 5.11 2.66 9.02
N SER A 63 4.20 2.38 9.97
CA SER A 63 4.32 1.24 10.89
C SER A 63 4.28 -0.10 10.15
N ILE A 64 3.43 -0.21 9.12
CA ILE A 64 3.36 -1.41 8.27
C ILE A 64 4.63 -1.55 7.43
N LEU A 65 5.06 -0.48 6.79
CA LEU A 65 6.28 -0.49 5.99
C LEU A 65 7.53 -0.75 6.82
N SER A 66 7.64 -0.25 8.05
CA SER A 66 8.77 -0.54 8.92
C SER A 66 8.75 -1.98 9.46
N GLY A 67 7.61 -2.68 9.37
CA GLY A 67 7.40 -4.00 9.96
C GLY A 67 7.04 -3.95 11.45
N GLU A 68 6.88 -2.76 12.03
CA GLU A 68 6.42 -2.58 13.40
C GLU A 68 4.95 -3.01 13.58
N MET A 69 4.14 -2.89 12.52
CA MET A 69 2.75 -3.31 12.49
C MET A 69 2.51 -4.32 11.37
N ASN A 70 1.87 -5.45 11.71
CA ASN A 70 1.45 -6.40 10.70
C ASN A 70 0.23 -5.87 9.92
N PRO A 71 0.23 -5.86 8.57
CA PRO A 71 -0.87 -5.33 7.76
C PRO A 71 -2.20 -6.06 7.99
N THR A 72 -2.18 -7.38 8.20
CA THR A 72 -3.37 -8.16 8.55
C THR A 72 -3.94 -7.74 9.90
N ALA A 73 -3.07 -7.49 10.88
CA ALA A 73 -3.49 -6.99 12.19
C ALA A 73 -4.07 -5.57 12.11
N ALA A 74 -3.45 -4.68 11.31
CA ALA A 74 -3.95 -3.33 11.07
C ALA A 74 -5.36 -3.37 10.48
N PHE A 75 -5.60 -4.25 9.48
CA PHE A 75 -6.90 -4.46 8.87
C PHE A 75 -7.94 -4.96 9.88
N MET A 76 -7.61 -6.02 10.62
CA MET A 76 -8.50 -6.56 11.65
C MET A 76 -8.82 -5.56 12.77
N SER A 77 -7.90 -4.63 13.05
CA SER A 77 -8.09 -3.56 14.05
C SER A 77 -8.88 -2.35 13.52
N GLY A 78 -9.18 -2.30 12.21
CA GLY A 78 -9.86 -1.17 11.56
C GLY A 78 -8.98 0.04 11.29
N LYS A 79 -7.64 -0.08 11.43
CA LYS A 79 -6.67 0.98 11.09
C LYS A 79 -6.29 1.00 9.61
N LEU A 80 -6.52 -0.12 8.94
CA LEU A 80 -6.34 -0.29 7.50
C LEU A 80 -7.69 -0.74 6.95
N SER A 81 -8.21 -0.03 5.97
CA SER A 81 -9.39 -0.41 5.21
C SER A 81 -8.96 -1.03 3.90
N VAL A 82 -9.73 -2.01 3.41
CA VAL A 82 -9.47 -2.67 2.13
C VAL A 82 -10.77 -2.66 1.34
N ASP A 83 -10.73 -2.04 0.17
CA ASP A 83 -11.80 -2.04 -0.82
C ASP A 83 -11.34 -2.78 -2.08
N GLY A 84 -12.24 -3.53 -2.72
CA GLY A 84 -11.94 -4.33 -3.92
C GLY A 84 -11.61 -5.79 -3.64
N ASP A 85 -10.67 -6.37 -4.39
CA ASP A 85 -10.33 -7.79 -4.33
C ASP A 85 -9.49 -8.13 -3.09
N MET A 86 -10.11 -8.83 -2.14
CA MET A 86 -9.44 -9.27 -0.91
C MET A 86 -8.30 -10.26 -1.16
N GLY A 87 -8.35 -11.06 -2.22
CA GLY A 87 -7.28 -11.99 -2.57
C GLY A 87 -6.01 -11.26 -3.04
N VAL A 88 -6.16 -10.13 -3.73
CA VAL A 88 -5.06 -9.22 -4.08
C VAL A 88 -4.51 -8.56 -2.81
N ALA A 89 -5.37 -8.03 -1.94
CA ALA A 89 -4.94 -7.41 -0.68
C ALA A 89 -4.20 -8.38 0.25
N MET A 90 -4.65 -9.64 0.36
CA MET A 90 -3.96 -10.66 1.16
C MET A 90 -2.58 -11.04 0.59
N ARG A 91 -2.46 -11.13 -0.74
CA ARG A 91 -1.18 -11.38 -1.40
C ARG A 91 -0.21 -10.24 -1.14
N LEU A 92 -0.67 -9.00 -1.26
CA LEU A 92 0.12 -7.81 -0.97
C LEU A 92 0.56 -7.74 0.50
N GLY A 93 -0.35 -7.99 1.44
CA GLY A 93 -0.03 -8.06 2.86
C GLY A 93 1.00 -9.15 3.19
N SER A 94 1.00 -10.25 2.45
CA SER A 94 2.00 -11.32 2.58
C SER A 94 3.35 -10.96 1.94
N ALA A 95 3.35 -10.15 0.88
CA ALA A 95 4.57 -9.67 0.22
C ALA A 95 5.29 -8.56 1.01
N MET A 96 4.55 -7.80 1.82
CA MET A 96 5.12 -6.75 2.69
C MET A 96 5.56 -7.25 4.07
N GLY A 97 5.05 -8.41 4.50
CA GLY A 97 5.24 -9.00 5.84
C GLY A 97 6.48 -9.86 6.01
#